data_AF-A0A0D3V7F9-F1
#
_entry.id   AF-A0A0D3V7F9-F1
#
_cell.length_a   1.000
_cell.length_b   1.000
_cell.length_c   1.000
_cell.angle_alpha   90.00
_cell.angle_beta   90.00
_cell.angle_gamma   90.00
#
_symmetry.space_group_name_H-M   'P 1'
#
loop_
_entity.id
_entity.type
_entity.pdbx_description
1 polymer ?
#
loop_
_entity_poly.entity_id
_entity_poly.type
_entity_poly.pdbx_seq_one_letter_code
_entity_poly.pdbx_strand_id
1 'polypeptide(L)'
;MNEDNITPEVLRKLHALNQLAATRGQSLAQLALSWALRGNKLTSVLIGASRVSQIEDNVAALNNLEFTSEELDRIESILKTEN
;
A
#
# COMPACT_ATOMS: atom_id res chain seq x y z
N MET A 1 -16.10 -15.78 -4.34
CA MET A 1 -14.86 -15.29 -3.70
C MET A 1 -13.98 -16.52 -3.57
N ASN A 2 -12.81 -16.55 -4.23
CA ASN A 2 -11.95 -17.74 -4.20
C ASN A 2 -11.16 -17.74 -2.89
N GLU A 3 -11.60 -18.55 -1.93
CA GLU A 3 -11.00 -18.70 -0.59
C GLU A 3 -9.64 -19.44 -0.62
N ASP A 4 -9.22 -19.96 -1.78
CA ASP A 4 -8.04 -20.83 -1.94
C ASP A 4 -6.69 -20.15 -2.27
N ASN A 5 -6.61 -18.81 -2.33
CA ASN A 5 -5.35 -18.10 -2.65
C ASN A 5 -4.66 -17.42 -1.46
N ILE A 6 -5.10 -17.69 -0.23
CA ILE A 6 -4.43 -17.18 0.97
C ILE A 6 -3.30 -18.15 1.35
N THR A 7 -2.23 -18.14 0.57
CA THR A 7 -1.01 -18.88 0.91
C THR A 7 -0.40 -18.29 2.18
N PRO A 8 0.17 -19.10 3.09
CA PRO A 8 0.87 -18.60 4.28
C PRO A 8 1.94 -17.54 3.96
N GLU A 9 2.54 -17.60 2.78
CA GLU A 9 3.44 -16.58 2.26
C GLU A 9 2.76 -15.22 2.03
N VAL A 10 1.57 -15.20 1.41
CA VAL A 10 0.78 -13.99 1.19
C VAL A 10 0.41 -13.35 2.52
N LEU A 11 0.02 -14.16 3.51
CA LEU A 11 -0.26 -13.66 4.87
C LEU A 11 0.98 -13.05 5.54
N ARG A 12 2.15 -13.68 5.40
CA ARG A 12 3.41 -13.13 5.93
C ARG A 12 3.74 -11.78 5.29
N LYS A 13 3.62 -11.67 3.96
CA LYS A 13 3.86 -10.42 3.22
C LYS A 13 2.87 -9.33 3.65
N LEU A 14 1.58 -9.67 3.75
CA LEU A 14 0.55 -8.74 4.22
C LEU A 14 0.84 -8.23 5.64
N HIS A 15 1.25 -9.12 6.56
CA HIS A 15 1.57 -8.72 7.92
C HIS A 15 2.78 -7.79 7.97
N ALA A 16 3.84 -8.09 7.20
CA ALA A 16 5.03 -7.24 7.12
C ALA A 16 4.74 -5.85 6.51
N LEU A 17 3.93 -5.80 5.44
CA LEU A 17 3.48 -4.54 4.85
C LEU A 17 2.60 -3.74 5.82
N ASN A 18 1.74 -4.42 6.59
CA ASN A 18 0.91 -3.75 7.58
C ASN A 18 1.72 -3.13 8.72
N GLN A 19 2.81 -3.77 9.16
CA GLN A 19 3.74 -3.18 10.12
C GLN A 19 4.41 -1.92 9.57
N LEU A 20 4.83 -1.95 8.29
CA LEU A 20 5.39 -0.78 7.63
C LEU A 20 4.37 0.36 7.53
N ALA A 21 3.13 0.05 7.15
CA ALA A 21 2.05 1.03 7.12
C ALA A 21 1.86 1.70 8.49
N ALA A 22 1.85 0.89 9.57
CA ALA A 22 1.73 1.39 10.94
C ALA A 22 2.88 2.33 11.33
N THR A 23 4.12 2.02 10.93
CA THR A 23 5.27 2.93 11.19
C THR A 23 5.15 4.27 10.48
N ARG A 24 4.42 4.33 9.36
CA ARG A 24 4.13 5.55 8.61
C ARG A 24 2.87 6.28 9.08
N GLY A 25 2.19 5.75 10.11
CA GLY A 25 0.90 6.28 10.58
C GLY A 25 -0.23 6.08 9.57
N GLN A 26 -0.12 5.11 8.67
CA GLN A 26 -1.05 4.84 7.59
C GLN A 26 -1.69 3.45 7.75
N SER A 27 -2.89 3.26 7.19
CA SER A 27 -3.44 1.93 7.01
C SER A 27 -2.75 1.19 5.86
N LEU A 28 -2.83 -0.15 5.84
CA LEU A 28 -2.30 -0.94 4.72
C LEU A 28 -2.90 -0.51 3.37
N ALA A 29 -4.18 -0.13 3.35
CA ALA A 29 -4.84 0.39 2.15
C ALA A 29 -4.25 1.73 1.71
N GLN A 30 -3.98 2.64 2.65
CA GLN A 30 -3.32 3.91 2.37
C GLN A 30 -1.89 3.70 1.86
N LEU A 31 -1.12 2.80 2.48
CA LEU A 31 0.22 2.44 2.00
C LEU A 31 0.20 1.93 0.55
N ALA A 32 -0.76 1.06 0.22
CA ALA A 32 -0.91 0.53 -1.14
C ALA A 32 -1.26 1.64 -2.15
N LEU A 33 -2.12 2.58 -1.77
CA LEU A 33 -2.45 3.75 -2.60
C LEU A 33 -1.24 4.66 -2.80
N SER A 34 -0.51 5.01 -1.74
CA SER A 34 0.71 5.81 -1.82
C SER A 34 1.77 5.12 -2.68
N TRP A 35 1.91 3.80 -2.57
CA TRP A 35 2.83 3.01 -3.39
C TRP A 35 2.45 3.03 -4.87
N ALA A 36 1.16 2.87 -5.18
CA ALA A 36 0.65 2.92 -6.56
C ALA A 36 0.83 4.32 -7.19
N LEU A 37 0.67 5.38 -6.39
CA LEU A 37 0.83 6.77 -6.81
C LEU A 37 2.30 7.24 -6.85
N ARG A 38 3.24 6.42 -6.37
CA ARG A 38 4.66 6.75 -6.26
C ARG A 38 5.27 7.07 -7.62
N GLY A 39 6.07 8.15 -7.66
CA GLY A 39 6.97 8.45 -8.78
C GLY A 39 6.34 9.23 -9.93
N ASN A 40 5.14 9.78 -9.75
CA ASN A 40 4.47 10.67 -10.72
C ASN A 40 4.38 10.10 -12.15
N LYS A 41 4.52 8.77 -12.31
CA LYS A 41 4.43 8.07 -13.60
C LYS A 41 3.00 7.84 -14.06
N LEU A 42 2.03 8.17 -13.21
CA LEU A 42 0.59 8.11 -13.50
C LEU A 42 0.05 9.53 -13.46
N THR A 43 -0.45 10.01 -14.60
CA THR A 43 -0.99 11.37 -14.77
C THR A 43 -2.32 11.57 -14.03
N SER A 44 -3.02 10.48 -13.68
CA SER A 44 -4.29 10.51 -12.94
C SER A 44 -4.60 9.12 -12.39
N VAL A 45 -5.13 9.05 -11.16
CA VAL A 45 -5.75 7.84 -10.60
C VAL A 45 -7.26 8.02 -10.56
N LEU A 46 -8.00 7.10 -11.19
CA LEU A 46 -9.45 7.06 -11.19
C LEU A 46 -9.92 6.39 -9.90
N ILE A 47 -10.30 7.20 -8.90
CA ILE A 47 -10.82 6.71 -7.62
C ILE A 47 -12.34 6.73 -7.69
N GLY A 48 -12.96 5.55 -7.67
CA GLY A 48 -14.41 5.43 -7.44
C GLY A 48 -14.71 5.61 -5.96
N ALA A 49 -15.26 6.75 -5.57
CA ALA A 49 -15.73 6.98 -4.21
C ALA A 49 -17.26 6.95 -4.18
N SER A 50 -17.82 5.98 -3.44
CA SER A 50 -19.27 5.83 -3.27
C SER A 50 -19.83 6.69 -2.12
N ARG A 51 -18.95 7.27 -1.28
CA ARG A 51 -19.29 8.21 -0.19
C ARG A 51 -18.17 9.23 0.01
N VAL A 52 -18.51 10.43 0.47
CA VAL A 52 -17.56 11.54 0.70
C VAL A 52 -16.44 11.16 1.68
N SER A 53 -16.74 10.39 2.73
CA SER A 53 -15.74 9.92 3.69
C SER A 53 -14.65 9.05 3.05
N GLN A 54 -14.96 8.31 1.97
CA GLN A 54 -13.94 7.57 1.22
C GLN A 54 -13.00 8.52 0.46
N ILE A 55 -13.48 9.69 0.03
CA ILE A 55 -12.61 10.71 -0.57
C ILE A 55 -11.66 11.24 0.50
N GLU A 56 -12.14 11.51 1.72
CA GLU A 56 -11.31 11.99 2.83
C GLU A 56 -10.22 10.96 3.24
N ASP A 57 -10.58 9.67 3.34
CA ASP A 57 -9.63 8.60 3.62
C ASP A 57 -8.58 8.41 2.51
N ASN A 58 -8.99 8.56 1.25
CA ASN A 58 -8.10 8.50 0.08
C ASN A 58 -7.20 9.74 -0.02
N VAL A 59 -7.71 10.92 0.31
CA VAL A 59 -6.94 12.17 0.39
C VAL A 59 -5.95 12.11 1.55
N ALA A 60 -6.29 11.47 2.66
CA ALA A 60 -5.34 11.23 3.75
C ALA A 60 -4.17 10.33 3.33
N ALA A 61 -4.35 9.42 2.37
CA ALA A 61 -3.25 8.65 1.76
C ALA A 61 -2.26 9.52 0.98
N LEU A 62 -2.72 10.68 0.46
CA LEU A 62 -1.88 11.66 -0.23
C LEU A 62 -0.99 12.46 0.72
N ASN A 63 -1.24 12.42 2.03
CA ASN A 63 -0.44 13.18 3.01
C ASN A 63 0.98 12.63 3.22
N ASN A 64 1.25 11.38 2.84
CA ASN A 64 2.57 10.77 2.97
C ASN A 64 2.88 9.89 1.75
N LEU A 65 3.03 10.55 0.60
CA LEU A 65 3.35 9.94 -0.70
C LEU A 65 4.84 9.66 -0.89
N GLU A 66 5.69 10.29 -0.08
CA GLU A 66 7.13 10.12 -0.17
C GLU A 66 7.56 8.86 0.57
N PHE A 67 8.32 8.03 -0.13
CA PHE A 67 8.99 6.87 0.46
C PHE A 67 10.46 7.17 0.52
N THR A 68 11.06 6.93 1.68
CA THR A 68 12.52 6.93 1.83
C THR A 68 13.11 5.70 1.13
N SER A 69 14.38 5.78 0.73
CA SER A 69 15.06 4.63 0.10
C SER A 69 15.01 3.37 0.97
N GLU A 70 15.12 3.52 2.29
CA GLU A 70 15.04 2.40 3.24
C GLU A 70 13.66 1.73 3.24
N GLU A 71 12.58 2.51 3.17
CA GLU A 71 11.23 1.97 3.08
C GLU A 71 11.00 1.27 1.75
N LEU A 72 11.54 1.80 0.66
CA LEU A 72 11.50 1.18 -0.66
C LEU A 72 12.21 -0.17 -0.67
N ASP A 73 13.44 -0.21 -0.14
CA ASP A 73 14.23 -1.42 -0.02
C ASP A 73 13.50 -2.48 0.83
N ARG A 74 12.83 -2.04 1.90
CA ARG A 74 12.03 -2.92 2.75
C ARG A 74 10.80 -3.46 2.05
N ILE A 75 10.08 -2.64 1.28
CA ILE A 75 8.94 -3.11 0.47
C ILE A 75 9.42 -4.10 -0.59
N GLU A 76 10.52 -3.80 -1.28
CA GLU A 76 11.10 -4.72 -2.28
C GLU A 76 11.55 -6.03 -1.64
N SER A 77 12.16 -6.00 -0.46
CA SER A 77 12.53 -7.20 0.28
C SER A 77 11.32 -8.03 0.70
N ILE A 78 10.19 -7.41 1.04
CA ILE A 78 8.95 -8.12 1.39
C ILE A 78 8.30 -8.73 0.15
N LEU A 79 8.34 -8.02 -0.98
CA LEU A 79 7.71 -8.45 -2.24
C LEU A 79 8.58 -9.45 -3.02
N LYS A 80 9.91 -9.44 -2.85
CA LYS A 80 10.80 -10.45 -3.44
C LYS A 80 10.39 -11.83 -2.95
N THR A 81 9.86 -12.61 -3.89
CA THR A 81 9.71 -14.05 -3.75
C THR A 81 11.06 -14.66 -4.10
N GLU A 82 11.66 -15.43 -3.19
CA GLU A 82 12.74 -16.35 -3.58
C GLU A 82 12.14 -17.33 -4.60
N ASN A 83 12.61 -17.26 -5.84
CA ASN A 83 12.39 -18.30 -6.85
C ASN A 83 13.36 -19.45 -6.61
#